data_AF-A0A925C7K0-F1
#
_entry.id   AF-A0A925C7K0-F1
#
_cell.length_a   1.000
_cell.length_b   1.000
_cell.length_c   1.000
_cell.angle_alpha   90.00
_cell.angle_beta   90.00
_cell.angle_gamma   90.00
#
_symmetry.space_group_name_H-M   'P 1'
#
loop_
_entity.id
_entity.type
_entity.pdbx_description
1 polymer ?
#
loop_
_entity_poly.entity_id
_entity_poly.type
_entity_poly.pdbx_seq_one_letter_code
_entity_poly.pdbx_strand_id
1 'polypeptide(L)' 'MHLLITRPEPDADAFRARLEALGHQVTSEPLLTIEHLPVATDALGDAAGVVVTS' A
#
# COMPACT_ATOMS: atom_id res chain seq x y z
N MET A 1 19.14 8.15 10.21
CA MET A 1 18.08 8.17 11.24
C MET A 1 17.52 6.77 11.39
N HIS A 2 16.79 6.51 12.47
CA HIS A 2 16.01 5.28 12.63
C HIS A 2 14.52 5.61 12.48
N LEU A 3 13.85 4.97 11.53
CA LEU A 3 12.46 5.28 11.12
C LEU A 3 11.56 4.08 11.36
N LEU A 4 10.38 4.33 11.94
CA LEU A 4 9.29 3.35 12.00
C LEU A 4 8.34 3.61 10.84
N ILE A 5 8.08 2.59 10.01
CA ILE A 5 7.03 2.64 9.00
C ILE A 5 5.87 1.75 9.41
N THR A 6 4.65 2.26 9.26
CA THR A 6 3.41 1.60 9.74
C THR A 6 2.40 1.30 8.65
N ARG A 7 2.78 1.55 7.39
CA ARG A 7 1.92 1.34 6.22
C ARG A 7 1.66 -0.16 5.99
N PRO A 8 0.52 -0.54 5.38
CA PRO A 8 0.24 -1.93 5.05
C PRO A 8 1.21 -2.49 4.01
N GLU A 9 1.37 -3.81 4.03
CA GLU A 9 2.04 -4.57 2.98
C GLU A 9 1.15 -4.69 1.73
N PRO A 10 1.72 -4.81 0.51
CA PRO A 10 3.16 -4.91 0.20
C PRO A 10 3.88 -3.56 0.14
N ASP A 11 3.16 -2.44 0.21
CA ASP A 11 3.78 -1.14 -0.04
C ASP A 11 4.84 -0.75 1.01
N ALA A 12 4.78 -1.32 2.21
CA ALA A 12 5.79 -1.19 3.26
C ALA A 12 7.18 -1.59 2.78
N ASP A 13 7.30 -2.69 2.03
CA ASP A 13 8.58 -3.24 1.60
C ASP A 13 9.29 -2.34 0.59
N ALA A 14 8.56 -1.87 -0.43
CA ALA A 14 9.11 -0.98 -1.44
C ALA A 14 9.59 0.35 -0.81
N PHE A 15 8.86 0.86 0.18
CA PHE A 15 9.22 2.07 0.88
C PHE A 15 10.42 1.88 1.83
N ARG A 16 10.47 0.76 2.55
CA ARG A 16 11.63 0.37 3.37
C ARG A 16 12.90 0.36 2.53
N ALA A 17 12.91 -0.37 1.41
CA ALA A 17 14.06 -0.49 0.53
C ALA A 17 14.57 0.89 0.04
N ARG A 18 13.64 1.79 -0.30
CA ARG A 18 13.98 3.16 -0.71
C ARG A 18 14.63 3.97 0.42
N LEU A 19 14.12 3.87 1.65
CA LEU A 19 14.67 4.59 2.80
C LEU A 19 16.04 4.02 3.22
N GLU A 20 16.22 2.71 3.15
CA GLU A 20 17.50 2.05 3.40
C GLU A 20 18.56 2.48 2.38
N ALA A 21 18.19 2.58 1.09
CA ALA A 21 19.07 3.09 0.04
C ALA A 21 19.50 4.55 0.25
N LEU A 22 18.73 5.33 1.02
CA LEU A 22 19.07 6.70 1.42
C LEU A 22 19.92 6.75 2.71
N GLY A 23 20.32 5.59 3.26
CA GLY A 23 21.15 5.49 4.46
C GLY A 23 20.36 5.61 5.76
N HIS A 24 19.06 5.35 5.75
CA HIS A 24 18.26 5.27 6.97
C HIS A 24 18.20 3.82 7.48
N GLN A 25 18.14 3.66 8.80
CA GLN A 25 17.73 2.40 9.41
C GLN A 25 16.21 2.42 9.52
N VAL A 26 15.55 1.30 9.21
CA VAL A 26 14.09 1.25 9.14
C VAL A 26 13.59 0.01 9.89
N THR A 27 12.59 0.21 10.74
CA THR A 27 11.76 -0.85 11.30
C THR A 27 10.39 -0.76 10.64
N SER A 28 9.89 -1.89 10.15
CA SER A 28 8.55 -1.99 9.57
C SER A 28 7.63 -2.72 10.52
N GLU A 29 6.53 -2.09 10.90
CA GLU A 29 5.49 -2.67 11.75
C GLU A 29 4.13 -2.24 11.18
N PRO A 30 3.52 -3.01 10.26
CA PRO A 30 2.24 -2.67 9.67
C PRO A 30 1.15 -2.56 10.75
N LEU A 31 0.53 -1.38 10.87
CA LEU A 31 -0.56 -1.16 11.82
C LEU A 31 -1.95 -1.23 11.14
N LEU A 32 -1.97 -1.55 9.85
CA LEU A 32 -3.17 -1.70 9.04
C LEU A 32 -3.02 -2.92 8.12
N THR A 33 -4.15 -3.51 7.76
CA THR A 33 -4.25 -4.60 6.79
C THR A 33 -5.20 -4.20 5.67
N ILE A 34 -4.86 -4.52 4.42
CA ILE A 34 -5.77 -4.37 3.29
C ILE A 34 -6.58 -5.66 3.15
N GLU A 35 -7.90 -5.52 3.23
CA GLU A 35 -8.83 -6.61 2.96
C GLU A 35 -9.52 -6.38 1.62
N HIS A 36 -9.44 -7.35 0.72
CA HIS A 36 -10.14 -7.28 -0.56
C HIS A 36 -11.58 -7.75 -0.40
N LEU A 37 -12.51 -6.83 -0.63
CA LEU A 37 -13.93 -7.14 -0.62
C LEU A 37 -14.37 -7.67 -1.98
N PRO A 38 -15.38 -8.57 -2.02
CA PRO A 38 -15.92 -9.07 -3.27
C PRO A 38 -16.52 -7.91 -4.07
N VAL A 39 -16.13 -7.83 -5.34
CA VAL A 39 -16.72 -6.90 -6.31
C VAL A 39 -17.56 -7.71 -7.29
N ALA A 40 -18.79 -7.28 -7.53
CA ALA A 40 -19.68 -7.95 -8.48
C ALA A 40 -19.10 -7.89 -9.91
N THR A 41 -19.29 -8.94 -10.70
CA THR A 41 -18.71 -9.04 -12.06
C THR A 41 -19.29 -8.01 -13.04
N ASP A 42 -20.47 -7.50 -12.74
CA ASP A 42 -21.19 -6.47 -13.49
C ASP A 42 -21.10 -5.08 -12.83
N ALA A 43 -20.26 -4.91 -11.79
CA ALA A 43 -20.19 -3.67 -11.00
C ALA A 43 -19.89 -2.40 -11.81
N LEU A 44 -19.31 -2.55 -13.01
CA LEU A 44 -18.97 -1.44 -13.87
C LEU A 44 -20.07 -1.07 -14.88
N GLY A 45 -21.06 -1.95 -15.15
CA GLY A 45 -22.19 -1.66 -16.05
C GLY A 45 -21.84 -0.86 -17.31
N ASP A 46 -22.50 0.28 -17.50
CA ASP A 46 -22.29 1.23 -18.61
C ASP A 46 -21.33 2.38 -18.24
N ALA A 47 -20.46 2.21 -17.24
CA ALA A 47 -19.55 3.26 -16.81
C ALA A 47 -18.66 3.74 -17.97
N ALA A 48 -18.68 5.05 -18.21
CA ALA A 48 -17.85 5.68 -19.25
C ALA A 48 -16.36 5.76 -18.88
N GLY A 49 -15.99 5.47 -17.64
CA GLY A 49 -14.61 5.49 -17.15
C GLY A 49 -14.50 5.06 -15.69
N VAL A 50 -13.26 4.80 -15.26
CA VAL A 50 -12.92 4.35 -13.90
C VAL A 50 -11.77 5.22 -13.37
N VAL A 51 -11.86 5.62 -12.10
CA VAL A 51 -10.79 6.30 -11.37
C VAL A 51 -10.42 5.44 -10.16
N VAL A 52 -9.13 5.20 -9.99
CA VAL A 52 -8.56 4.47 -8.85
C VAL A 52 -7.78 5.46 -8.01
N THR A 53 -8.07 5.54 -6.71
CA THR A 53 -7.53 6.58 -5.82
C THR A 53 -6.39 6.13 -4.92
N SER A 54 -6.12 4.82 -4.84
CA SER A 54 -5.07 4.24 -4.00
C SER A 54 -4.74 2.83 -4.43
#